data_AF-A0A6P9C1V2-F1
#
_entry.id   AF-A0A6P9C1V2-F1
#
_cell.length_a   1.000
_cell.length_b   1.000
_cell.length_c   1.000
_cell.angle_alpha   90.00
_cell.angle_beta   90.00
_cell.angle_gamma   90.00
#
_symmetry.space_group_name_H-M   'P 1'
#
loop_
_entity.id
_entity.type
_entity.pdbx_description
1 polymer ?
#
loop_
_entity_poly.entity_id
_entity_poly.type
_entity_poly.pdbx_seq_one_letter_code
_entity_poly.pdbx_strand_id
1 'polypeptide(L)'
;MSCSRTTSSEYLKEKEIEPLINFDKMPSGQVEGIMPSQHPLIRNTLPQFVNLGFPLDHLLEQINPDLKIRQQVAELESRQKTLENIVSVLSRELGRKEETPDIRVGEALARILYLEEKVEQQDSLLALKDVMINSLVSRIQTLEHTSYDGCFLWKVSRVGRRMQEAQIGKRPALYSPPFYTNRYGYKLCLKLFLNGDGTGTGTHLSLFLVVMKGEYDFQLKWPFQHKE
;
A
#
# COMPACT_ATOMS: atom_id res chain seq x y z
N MET A 1 35.03 -13.05 -11.38
CA MET A 1 34.65 -11.69 -11.80
C MET A 1 33.55 -11.22 -10.87
N SER A 2 33.92 -10.28 -10.01
CA SER A 2 33.16 -9.72 -8.90
C SER A 2 32.54 -8.40 -9.35
N CYS A 3 31.32 -8.05 -8.89
CA CYS A 3 30.90 -6.73 -8.37
C CYS A 3 29.35 -6.72 -8.30
N SER A 4 28.71 -6.93 -7.14
CA SER A 4 28.40 -5.98 -6.06
C SER A 4 27.26 -5.00 -6.39
N ARG A 5 26.14 -5.19 -5.68
CA ARG A 5 25.09 -4.19 -5.42
C ARG A 5 25.53 -3.27 -4.29
N THR A 6 25.30 -1.97 -4.46
CA THR A 6 25.24 -0.93 -3.41
C THR A 6 24.41 0.21 -4.02
N THR A 7 23.13 0.42 -3.69
CA THR A 7 22.54 1.19 -2.57
C THR A 7 23.04 2.64 -2.38
N SER A 8 22.05 3.50 -2.13
CA SER A 8 22.10 4.79 -1.46
C SER A 8 22.53 6.01 -2.26
N SER A 9 21.54 6.57 -2.97
CA SER A 9 21.28 8.01 -2.93
C SER A 9 20.80 8.39 -1.53
N GLU A 10 21.75 8.78 -0.68
CA GLU A 10 21.49 9.57 0.53
C GLU A 10 22.41 10.78 0.44
N TYR A 11 21.86 11.97 0.62
CA TYR A 11 22.45 13.18 1.18
C TYR A 11 21.71 14.36 0.54
N LEU A 12 20.57 14.72 1.11
CA LEU A 12 20.26 16.11 1.45
C LEU A 12 19.25 16.06 2.60
N LYS A 13 19.80 16.23 3.80
CA LYS A 13 19.07 16.44 5.04
C LYS A 13 18.33 17.76 4.99
N GLU A 14 17.12 17.74 5.52
CA GLU A 14 16.38 18.88 6.04
C GLU A 14 17.28 19.80 6.87
N LYS A 15 17.02 21.12 6.78
CA LYS A 15 17.14 22.03 7.93
C LYS A 15 16.31 23.31 7.71
N GLU A 16 15.31 23.43 8.57
CA GLU A 16 14.94 24.63 9.35
C GLU A 16 14.51 25.89 8.58
N ILE A 17 13.19 26.07 8.52
CA ILE A 17 12.53 27.37 8.33
C ILE A 17 12.47 28.06 9.70
N GLU A 18 13.25 29.11 9.89
CA GLU A 18 13.03 30.07 10.99
C GLU A 18 12.13 31.23 10.52
N PRO A 19 11.23 31.73 11.39
CA PRO A 19 10.39 32.88 11.09
C PRO A 19 11.14 34.18 11.41
N LEU A 20 11.36 35.03 10.40
CA LEU A 20 11.82 36.40 10.63
C LEU A 20 10.63 37.33 10.85
N ILE A 21 10.57 37.82 12.09
CA ILE A 21 9.55 38.71 12.65
C ILE A 21 10.05 40.16 12.52
N ASN A 22 9.19 41.01 11.96
CA ASN A 22 9.08 42.48 12.10
C ASN A 22 10.20 43.44 11.66
N PHE A 23 9.75 44.46 10.93
CA PHE A 23 9.83 45.93 11.14
C PHE A 23 9.77 46.56 9.72
N ASP A 24 8.85 47.42 9.29
CA ASP A 24 8.09 48.53 9.91
C ASP A 24 6.81 48.80 9.06
N LYS A 25 5.60 49.03 9.62
CA LYS A 25 4.99 50.33 10.03
C LYS A 25 5.32 51.49 9.07
N MET A 26 4.42 52.30 8.50
CA MET A 26 3.04 52.79 8.75
C MET A 26 2.65 53.65 7.50
N PRO A 27 1.44 54.24 7.39
CA PRO A 27 0.13 53.84 7.89
C PRO A 27 -0.94 53.80 6.77
N SER A 28 -2.04 53.13 7.10
CA SER A 28 -3.31 53.13 6.36
C SER A 28 -4.25 54.25 6.82
N GLY A 29 -4.94 54.86 5.85
CA GLY A 29 -6.33 55.31 6.01
C GLY A 29 -6.57 56.80 6.24
N GLN A 30 -7.26 57.45 5.30
CA GLN A 30 -8.67 57.85 5.46
C GLN A 30 -9.20 58.48 4.17
N VAL A 31 -10.22 57.85 3.59
CA VAL A 31 -11.16 58.48 2.65
C VAL A 31 -12.48 58.55 3.41
N GLU A 32 -12.97 59.76 3.67
CA GLU A 32 -14.39 60.14 3.68
C GLU A 32 -14.57 61.54 4.27
N GLY A 33 -15.44 62.35 3.64
CA GLY A 33 -15.85 63.65 4.18
C GLY A 33 -16.21 64.70 3.13
N ILE A 34 -17.28 64.46 2.37
CA ILE A 34 -18.02 65.51 1.66
C ILE A 34 -18.91 66.22 2.70
N MET A 35 -18.90 67.56 2.76
CA MET A 35 -20.07 68.47 2.89
C MET A 35 -19.63 69.94 3.15
N PRO A 36 -20.50 70.96 2.94
CA PRO A 36 -20.24 72.06 2.02
C PRO A 36 -19.96 73.41 2.72
N SER A 37 -19.35 74.36 2.01
CA SER A 37 -19.42 75.78 2.39
C SER A 37 -19.26 76.72 1.19
N GLN A 38 -20.41 77.26 0.77
CA GLN A 38 -20.71 78.68 0.53
C GLN A 38 -19.63 79.58 -0.12
N HIS A 39 -19.99 80.08 -1.32
CA HIS A 39 -19.48 81.27 -2.05
C HIS A 39 -19.21 82.51 -1.14
N PRO A 40 -18.40 83.54 -1.55
CA PRO A 40 -18.58 84.19 -2.85
C PRO A 40 -17.37 84.89 -3.54
N LEU A 41 -17.62 85.30 -4.79
CA LEU A 41 -16.96 86.36 -5.59
C LEU A 41 -15.64 86.05 -6.33
N ILE A 42 -15.73 85.47 -7.52
CA ILE A 42 -15.09 86.04 -8.73
C ILE A 42 -16.07 85.96 -9.92
N ARG A 43 -16.72 87.10 -10.15
CA ARG A 43 -16.94 87.75 -11.44
C ARG A 43 -17.80 87.03 -12.51
N ASN A 44 -19.10 87.29 -12.37
CA ASN A 44 -20.00 87.52 -13.50
C ASN A 44 -19.40 88.55 -14.47
N THR A 45 -19.02 88.12 -15.67
CA THR A 45 -19.14 88.93 -16.90
C THR A 45 -19.19 87.98 -18.10
N LEU A 46 -20.38 87.49 -18.40
CA LEU A 46 -20.79 87.12 -19.76
C LEU A 46 -22.32 87.06 -19.77
N PRO A 47 -22.95 88.19 -20.13
CA PRO A 47 -23.95 88.07 -21.18
C PRO A 47 -23.89 89.30 -22.09
N GLN A 48 -22.97 89.32 -23.07
CA GLN A 48 -22.99 90.37 -24.12
C GLN A 48 -22.59 89.92 -25.53
N PHE A 49 -22.45 88.63 -25.81
CA PHE A 49 -22.25 88.17 -27.19
C PHE A 49 -23.34 87.19 -27.61
N VAL A 50 -24.60 87.64 -27.51
CA VAL A 50 -25.73 87.12 -28.30
C VAL A 50 -26.03 88.15 -29.38
N ASN A 51 -25.17 88.19 -30.39
CA ASN A 51 -25.39 88.75 -31.74
C ASN A 51 -24.04 89.15 -32.30
N LEU A 52 -23.39 88.22 -33.00
CA LEU A 52 -22.56 88.47 -34.16
C LEU A 52 -22.33 87.07 -34.77
N GLY A 53 -22.91 86.83 -35.94
CA GLY A 53 -22.88 85.54 -36.62
C GLY A 53 -21.45 85.10 -36.94
N PHE A 54 -20.93 84.18 -36.14
CA PHE A 54 -19.69 83.46 -36.41
C PHE A 54 -20.00 81.96 -36.50
N PRO A 55 -19.52 81.25 -37.54
CA PRO A 55 -19.75 79.81 -37.67
C PRO A 55 -18.86 79.03 -36.68
N LEU A 56 -19.32 78.91 -35.43
CA LEU A 56 -18.71 78.08 -34.39
C LEU A 56 -18.90 76.57 -34.64
N ASP A 57 -19.76 76.20 -35.59
CA ASP A 57 -20.01 74.81 -35.97
C ASP A 57 -18.75 74.14 -36.54
N HIS A 58 -17.89 74.91 -37.22
CA HIS A 58 -16.67 74.39 -37.86
C HIS A 58 -15.52 74.12 -36.86
N LEU A 59 -15.54 74.76 -35.68
CA LEU A 59 -14.58 74.53 -34.58
C LEU A 59 -15.00 73.37 -33.69
N LEU A 60 -16.30 73.14 -33.52
CA LEU A 60 -16.82 71.91 -32.91
C LEU A 60 -16.49 70.66 -33.74
N GLU A 61 -16.44 70.80 -35.07
CA GLU A 61 -16.04 69.73 -35.98
C GLU A 61 -14.52 69.43 -35.95
N GLN A 62 -13.67 70.42 -35.62
CA GLN A 62 -12.23 70.22 -35.38
C GLN A 62 -11.89 69.63 -34.01
N ILE A 63 -12.79 69.71 -33.02
CA ILE A 63 -12.65 69.08 -31.69
C ILE A 63 -13.23 67.64 -31.67
N ASN A 64 -13.99 67.28 -32.69
CA ASN A 64 -14.55 65.94 -32.94
C ASN A 64 -13.52 64.77 -32.91
N PRO A 65 -12.25 64.91 -33.35
CA PRO A 65 -11.24 63.84 -33.17
C PRO A 65 -10.82 63.62 -31.71
N ASP A 66 -10.75 64.66 -30.87
CA ASP A 66 -10.32 64.51 -29.45
C ASP A 66 -11.39 63.79 -28.63
N LEU A 67 -12.68 64.08 -28.89
CA LEU A 67 -13.80 63.37 -28.29
C LEU A 67 -13.84 61.89 -28.72
N LYS A 68 -13.54 61.62 -29.99
CA LYS A 68 -13.49 60.26 -30.54
C LYS A 68 -12.33 59.44 -29.99
N ILE A 69 -11.16 60.05 -29.81
CA ILE A 69 -10.00 59.44 -29.16
C ILE A 69 -10.33 59.14 -27.69
N ARG A 70 -10.95 60.07 -26.96
CA ARG A 70 -11.37 59.84 -25.56
C ARG A 70 -12.38 58.71 -25.44
N GLN A 71 -13.33 58.61 -26.37
CA GLN A 71 -14.32 57.53 -26.40
C GLN A 71 -13.67 56.17 -26.69
N GLN A 72 -12.71 56.12 -27.62
CA GLN A 72 -11.92 54.92 -27.91
C GLN A 72 -11.03 54.50 -26.73
N VAL A 73 -10.43 55.46 -26.01
CA VAL A 73 -9.63 55.18 -24.81
C VAL A 73 -10.50 54.60 -23.71
N ALA A 74 -11.67 55.17 -23.43
CA ALA A 74 -12.60 54.63 -22.44
C ALA A 74 -13.11 53.22 -22.80
N GLU A 75 -13.33 52.95 -24.10
CA GLU A 75 -13.70 51.62 -24.59
C GLU A 75 -12.55 50.61 -24.44
N LEU A 76 -11.31 51.03 -24.72
CA LEU A 76 -10.12 50.21 -24.53
C LEU A 76 -9.84 49.92 -23.05
N GLU A 77 -10.06 50.88 -22.14
CA GLU A 77 -9.96 50.68 -20.69
C GLU A 77 -11.01 49.70 -20.18
N SER A 78 -12.25 49.80 -20.67
CA SER A 78 -13.31 48.83 -20.36
C SER A 78 -12.95 47.42 -20.84
N ARG A 79 -12.41 47.30 -22.06
CA ARG A 79 -11.90 46.04 -22.62
C ARG A 79 -10.73 45.49 -21.82
N GLN A 80 -9.78 46.33 -21.43
CA GLN A 80 -8.66 45.94 -20.58
C GLN A 80 -9.17 45.39 -19.25
N LYS A 81 -10.11 46.08 -18.61
CA LYS A 81 -10.71 45.63 -17.35
C LYS A 81 -11.47 44.31 -17.49
N THR A 82 -12.14 44.09 -18.62
CA THR A 82 -12.77 42.79 -18.90
C THR A 82 -11.74 41.70 -19.11
N LEU A 83 -10.65 41.97 -19.83
CA LEU A 83 -9.55 41.03 -20.01
C LEU A 83 -8.86 40.70 -18.69
N GLU A 84 -8.59 41.69 -17.83
CA GLU A 84 -8.03 41.49 -16.49
C GLU A 84 -8.94 40.62 -15.63
N ASN A 85 -10.26 40.86 -15.67
CA ASN A 85 -11.23 40.01 -14.97
C ASN A 85 -11.23 38.58 -15.52
N ILE A 86 -11.22 38.40 -16.83
CA ILE A 86 -11.16 37.06 -17.46
C ILE A 86 -9.86 36.35 -17.05
N VAL A 87 -8.72 37.04 -17.09
CA VAL A 87 -7.43 36.49 -16.65
C VAL A 87 -7.49 36.09 -15.18
N SER A 88 -8.06 36.91 -14.30
CA SER A 88 -8.17 36.58 -12.88
C SER A 88 -9.04 35.34 -12.62
N VAL A 89 -10.15 35.20 -13.35
CA VAL A 89 -11.04 34.04 -13.25
C VAL A 89 -10.34 32.80 -13.80
N LEU A 90 -9.69 32.90 -14.96
CA LEU A 90 -8.93 31.79 -15.54
C LEU A 90 -7.76 31.38 -14.65
N SER A 91 -7.02 32.31 -14.06
CA SER A 91 -5.95 32.00 -13.09
C SER A 91 -6.49 31.30 -11.85
N ARG A 92 -7.67 31.71 -11.35
CA ARG A 92 -8.32 31.04 -10.22
C ARG A 92 -8.84 29.65 -10.57
N GLU A 93 -9.42 29.47 -11.76
CA GLU A 93 -9.94 28.19 -12.23
C GLU A 93 -8.82 27.23 -12.65
N LEU A 94 -7.69 27.76 -13.16
CA LEU A 94 -6.46 27.00 -13.38
C LEU A 94 -5.90 26.52 -12.05
N GLY A 95 -5.73 27.40 -11.06
CA GLY A 95 -5.25 27.03 -9.72
C GLY A 95 -6.16 26.05 -8.95
N ARG A 96 -7.47 26.03 -9.25
CA ARG A 96 -8.42 25.04 -8.70
C ARG A 96 -8.41 23.71 -9.44
N LYS A 97 -8.19 23.70 -10.76
CA LYS A 97 -7.95 22.46 -11.52
C LYS A 97 -6.59 21.85 -11.22
N GLU A 98 -5.66 22.66 -10.71
CA GLU A 98 -4.35 22.27 -10.17
C GLU A 98 -4.38 21.87 -8.70
N GLU A 99 -5.54 21.51 -8.11
CA GLU A 99 -5.53 20.59 -6.97
C GLU A 99 -4.99 19.24 -7.49
N THR A 100 -3.67 19.12 -7.37
CA THR A 100 -2.85 18.38 -8.33
C THR A 100 -3.28 16.93 -8.48
N PRO A 101 -3.41 16.42 -9.72
CA PRO A 101 -3.57 14.99 -9.97
C PRO A 101 -2.42 14.19 -9.31
N ASP A 102 -1.24 14.80 -9.16
CA ASP A 102 -0.09 14.23 -8.48
C ASP A 102 -0.31 13.93 -6.99
N ILE A 103 -1.00 14.79 -6.22
CA ILE A 103 -1.28 14.52 -4.80
C ILE A 103 -2.22 13.31 -4.67
N ARG A 104 -3.28 13.25 -5.48
CA ARG A 104 -4.26 12.14 -5.45
C ARG A 104 -3.63 10.83 -5.93
N VAL A 105 -2.75 10.90 -6.93
CA VAL A 105 -1.96 9.75 -7.40
C VAL A 105 -0.97 9.31 -6.32
N GLY A 106 -0.30 10.24 -5.63
CA GLY A 106 0.60 9.95 -4.51
C GLY A 106 -0.09 9.23 -3.36
N GLU A 107 -1.29 9.69 -2.95
CA GLU A 107 -2.12 9.03 -1.94
C GLU A 107 -2.54 7.62 -2.37
N ALA A 108 -2.96 7.46 -3.63
CA ALA A 108 -3.33 6.17 -4.18
C ALA A 108 -2.13 5.20 -4.21
N LEU A 109 -0.94 5.67 -4.60
CA LEU A 109 0.29 4.88 -4.59
C LEU A 109 0.69 4.46 -3.18
N ALA A 110 0.66 5.38 -2.21
CA ALA A 110 0.92 5.06 -0.81
C ALA A 110 -0.06 4.00 -0.28
N ARG A 111 -1.33 4.10 -0.67
CA ARG A 111 -2.34 3.10 -0.30
C ARG A 111 -2.09 1.75 -0.96
N ILE A 112 -1.68 1.72 -2.23
CA ILE A 112 -1.33 0.49 -2.95
C ILE A 112 -0.16 -0.19 -2.24
N LEU A 113 0.94 0.51 -1.98
CA LEU A 113 2.11 -0.04 -1.29
C LEU A 113 1.76 -0.62 0.09
N TYR A 114 0.94 0.09 0.87
CA TYR A 114 0.47 -0.39 2.17
C TYR A 114 -0.40 -1.65 2.04
N LEU A 115 -1.28 -1.72 1.04
CA LEU A 115 -2.11 -2.89 0.81
C LEU A 115 -1.29 -4.08 0.32
N GLU A 116 -0.29 -3.85 -0.53
CA GLU A 116 0.66 -4.86 -1.00
C GLU A 116 1.42 -5.47 0.18
N GLU A 117 1.99 -4.63 1.07
CA GLU A 117 2.64 -5.10 2.30
C GLU A 117 1.67 -5.91 3.16
N LYS A 118 0.43 -5.45 3.32
CA LYS A 118 -0.59 -6.15 4.11
C LYS A 118 -0.98 -7.50 3.49
N VAL A 119 -1.04 -7.59 2.17
CA VAL A 119 -1.27 -8.85 1.45
C VAL A 119 -0.10 -9.80 1.65
N GLU A 120 1.14 -9.32 1.53
CA GLU A 120 2.33 -10.15 1.76
C GLU A 120 2.40 -10.69 3.20
N GLN A 121 2.05 -9.85 4.19
CA GLN A 121 1.93 -10.27 5.58
C GLN A 121 0.84 -11.34 5.78
N GLN A 122 -0.31 -11.18 5.11
CA GLN A 122 -1.39 -12.17 5.15
C GLN A 122 -0.99 -13.50 4.50
N ASP A 123 -0.33 -13.46 3.34
CA ASP A 123 0.15 -14.64 2.64
C ASP A 123 1.18 -15.41 3.47
N SER A 124 2.08 -14.68 4.13
CA SER A 124 3.06 -15.26 5.07
C SER A 124 2.36 -15.97 6.23
N LEU A 125 1.33 -15.35 6.81
CA LEU A 125 0.55 -15.95 7.90
C LEU A 125 -0.27 -17.17 7.43
N LEU A 126 -0.84 -17.11 6.23
CA LEU A 126 -1.56 -18.24 5.63
C LEU A 126 -0.63 -19.43 5.41
N ALA A 127 0.57 -19.20 4.87
CA ALA A 127 1.57 -20.25 4.70
C ALA A 127 1.95 -20.92 6.04
N LEU A 128 2.12 -20.13 7.11
CA LEU A 128 2.36 -20.67 8.45
C LEU A 128 1.18 -21.50 8.97
N LYS A 129 -0.05 -21.02 8.74
CA LYS A 129 -1.27 -21.75 9.12
C LYS A 129 -1.40 -23.06 8.34
N ASP A 130 -1.08 -23.10 7.05
CA ASP A 130 -1.12 -24.31 6.24
C ASP A 130 -0.15 -25.37 6.78
N VAL A 131 1.06 -24.96 7.18
CA VAL A 131 2.02 -25.86 7.84
C VAL A 131 1.43 -26.41 9.15
N MET A 132 0.82 -25.55 9.97
CA MET A 132 0.19 -25.98 11.22
C MET A 132 -1.00 -26.92 10.97
N ILE A 133 -1.86 -26.63 10.01
CA ILE A 133 -2.99 -27.47 9.62
C ILE A 133 -2.49 -28.86 9.18
N ASN A 134 -1.47 -28.91 8.32
CA ASN A 134 -0.89 -30.18 7.89
C ASN A 134 -0.31 -30.99 9.05
N SER A 135 0.32 -30.32 10.02
CA SER A 135 0.78 -30.95 11.27
C SER A 135 -0.37 -31.52 12.09
N LEU A 136 -1.46 -30.75 12.25
CA LEU A 136 -2.66 -31.19 12.97
C LEU A 136 -3.35 -32.37 12.28
N VAL A 137 -3.51 -32.32 10.95
CA VAL A 137 -4.06 -33.43 10.16
C VAL A 137 -3.23 -34.69 10.35
N SER A 138 -1.90 -34.58 10.28
CA SER A 138 -0.99 -35.70 10.51
C SER A 138 -1.13 -36.29 11.92
N ARG A 139 -1.32 -35.43 12.94
CA ARG A 139 -1.55 -35.85 14.32
C ARG A 139 -2.90 -36.55 14.50
N ILE A 140 -3.96 -36.04 13.88
CA ILE A 140 -5.29 -36.67 13.92
C ILE A 140 -5.23 -38.07 13.30
N GLN A 141 -4.67 -38.20 12.10
CA GLN A 141 -4.50 -39.50 11.44
C GLN A 141 -3.69 -40.47 12.31
N THR A 142 -2.66 -39.98 12.99
CA THR A 142 -1.89 -40.81 13.93
C THR A 142 -2.78 -41.31 15.06
N LEU A 143 -3.58 -40.44 15.68
CA LEU A 143 -4.48 -40.80 16.79
C LEU A 143 -5.58 -41.78 16.36
N GLU A 144 -6.16 -41.61 15.18
CA GLU A 144 -7.18 -42.53 14.62
C GLU A 144 -6.63 -43.94 14.41
N HIS A 145 -5.34 -44.07 14.12
CA HIS A 145 -4.68 -45.36 13.89
C HIS A 145 -3.97 -45.91 15.13
N THR A 146 -3.94 -45.17 16.24
CA THR A 146 -3.22 -45.61 17.45
C THR A 146 -4.07 -46.60 18.22
N SER A 147 -3.56 -47.83 18.39
CA SER A 147 -4.12 -48.80 19.33
C SER A 147 -3.39 -48.77 20.68
N TYR A 148 -4.07 -49.21 21.74
CA TYR A 148 -3.57 -49.24 23.12
C TYR A 148 -3.81 -50.58 23.81
N ASP A 149 -4.03 -51.65 23.06
CA ASP A 149 -4.28 -53.02 23.56
C ASP A 149 -3.18 -54.01 23.13
N GLY A 150 -2.12 -53.51 22.49
CA GLY A 150 -1.08 -54.35 21.88
C GLY A 150 -1.47 -54.98 20.54
N CYS A 151 -2.73 -54.88 20.12
CA CYS A 151 -3.19 -55.35 18.81
C CYS A 151 -3.10 -54.20 17.80
N PHE A 152 -2.48 -54.46 16.65
CA PHE A 152 -2.31 -53.44 15.62
C PHE A 152 -2.58 -53.97 14.22
N LEU A 153 -3.48 -53.30 13.49
CA LEU A 153 -3.81 -53.60 12.11
C LEU A 153 -3.22 -52.54 11.18
N TRP A 154 -2.27 -52.94 10.34
CA TRP A 154 -1.64 -52.04 9.39
C TRP A 154 -2.12 -52.27 7.95
N LYS A 155 -2.87 -51.30 7.41
CA LYS A 155 -3.27 -51.31 6.00
C LYS A 155 -2.23 -50.61 5.11
N VAL A 156 -1.54 -51.38 4.28
CA VAL A 156 -0.58 -50.86 3.30
C VAL A 156 -1.25 -50.70 1.92
N SER A 157 -1.68 -49.49 1.59
CA SER A 157 -2.27 -49.18 0.26
C SER A 157 -1.22 -49.12 -0.85
N ARG A 158 -1.65 -49.37 -2.10
CA ARG A 158 -0.82 -49.20 -3.32
C ARG A 158 0.51 -49.99 -3.29
N VAL A 159 0.45 -51.25 -2.86
CA VAL A 159 1.62 -52.12 -2.69
C VAL A 159 2.46 -52.22 -3.96
N GLY A 160 1.85 -52.39 -5.14
CA GLY A 160 2.60 -52.50 -6.41
C GLY A 160 3.49 -51.30 -6.70
N ARG A 161 2.96 -50.07 -6.54
CA ARG A 161 3.75 -48.84 -6.69
C ARG A 161 4.87 -48.75 -5.63
N ARG A 162 4.55 -49.05 -4.37
CA ARG A 162 5.53 -48.98 -3.27
C ARG A 162 6.64 -50.02 -3.43
N MET A 163 6.33 -51.19 -4.01
CA MET A 163 7.30 -52.23 -4.33
C MET A 163 8.27 -51.78 -5.42
N GLN A 164 7.78 -51.12 -6.48
CA GLN A 164 8.65 -50.50 -7.50
C GLN A 164 9.55 -49.42 -6.90
N GLU A 165 9.00 -48.55 -6.04
CA GLU A 165 9.78 -47.53 -5.34
C GLU A 165 10.86 -48.15 -4.42
N ALA A 166 10.60 -49.32 -3.84
CA ALA A 166 11.57 -50.06 -3.03
C ALA A 166 12.65 -50.74 -3.87
N GLN A 167 12.31 -51.33 -5.03
CA GLN A 167 13.27 -51.96 -5.95
C GLN A 167 14.27 -50.97 -6.53
N ILE A 168 13.80 -49.76 -6.87
CA ILE A 168 14.65 -48.68 -7.39
C ILE A 168 15.44 -48.00 -6.25
N GLY A 169 15.20 -48.37 -4.99
CA GLY A 169 15.88 -47.80 -3.82
C GLY A 169 15.40 -46.40 -3.41
N LYS A 170 14.37 -45.85 -4.06
CA LYS A 170 13.82 -44.52 -3.74
C LYS A 170 13.19 -44.49 -2.35
N ARG A 171 12.45 -45.55 -2.00
CA ARG A 171 11.80 -45.71 -0.69
C ARG A 171 11.87 -47.19 -0.27
N PRO A 172 13.01 -47.63 0.31
CA PRO A 172 13.23 -49.05 0.61
C PRO A 172 12.37 -49.56 1.78
N ALA A 173 12.02 -48.69 2.73
CA ALA A 173 11.25 -49.05 3.92
C ALA A 173 10.02 -48.17 4.13
N LEU A 174 8.99 -48.74 4.73
CA LEU A 174 7.77 -48.09 5.18
C LEU A 174 7.68 -48.20 6.71
N TYR A 175 7.18 -47.15 7.35
CA TYR A 175 6.86 -47.17 8.77
C TYR A 175 5.35 -47.16 8.97
N SER A 176 4.86 -47.97 9.90
CA SER A 176 3.48 -47.88 10.35
C SER A 176 3.29 -46.67 11.28
N PRO A 177 2.05 -46.20 11.47
CA PRO A 177 1.70 -45.41 12.65
C PRO A 177 2.14 -46.10 13.95
N PRO A 178 2.49 -45.34 14.99
CA PRO A 178 2.81 -45.89 16.29
C PRO A 178 1.56 -46.50 16.96
N PHE A 179 1.77 -47.56 17.72
CA PHE A 179 0.77 -48.19 18.58
C PHE A 179 1.41 -48.52 19.94
N TYR A 180 0.58 -48.83 20.93
CA TYR A 180 1.02 -49.07 22.29
C TYR A 180 0.60 -50.45 22.78
N THR A 181 1.42 -51.05 23.64
CA THR A 181 1.09 -52.32 24.29
C THR A 181 -0.05 -52.17 25.32
N ASN A 182 -0.17 -51.00 25.94
CA ASN A 182 -1.25 -50.60 26.83
C ASN A 182 -1.37 -49.07 26.85
N ARG A 183 -2.39 -48.47 27.48
CA ARG A 183 -2.55 -46.99 27.59
C ARG A 183 -1.31 -46.26 28.12
N TYR A 184 -0.59 -46.87 29.06
CA TYR A 184 0.66 -46.35 29.62
C TYR A 184 1.84 -47.29 29.34
N GLY A 185 1.76 -48.03 28.23
CA GLY A 185 2.72 -49.07 27.85
C GLY A 185 3.84 -48.59 26.92
N TYR A 186 4.58 -49.55 26.35
CA TYR A 186 5.64 -49.26 25.39
C TYR A 186 5.05 -48.70 24.10
N LYS A 187 5.73 -47.72 23.51
CA LYS A 187 5.42 -47.20 22.19
C LYS A 187 6.16 -48.02 21.14
N LEU A 188 5.43 -48.58 20.18
CA LEU A 188 5.95 -49.45 19.14
C LEU A 188 5.55 -48.95 17.76
N CYS A 189 6.32 -49.28 16.73
CA CYS A 189 5.88 -49.19 15.34
C CYS A 189 6.46 -50.34 14.52
N LEU A 190 5.88 -50.59 13.35
CA LEU A 190 6.37 -51.60 12.41
C LEU A 190 7.18 -50.94 11.30
N LYS A 191 8.28 -51.58 10.91
CA LYS A 191 9.11 -51.20 9.76
C LYS A 191 9.07 -52.32 8.73
N LEU A 192 8.61 -52.01 7.53
CA LEU A 192 8.41 -52.96 6.43
C LEU A 192 9.29 -52.64 5.23
N PHE A 193 10.00 -53.65 4.74
CA PHE A 193 10.75 -53.62 3.50
C PHE A 193 10.08 -54.51 2.48
N LEU A 194 9.40 -53.89 1.51
CA LEU A 194 8.67 -54.59 0.45
C LEU A 194 9.58 -55.39 -0.48
N ASN A 195 10.84 -54.98 -0.61
CA ASN A 195 11.86 -55.66 -1.41
C ASN A 195 12.90 -56.39 -0.53
N GLY A 196 12.52 -56.74 0.70
CA GLY A 196 13.40 -57.41 1.66
C GLY A 196 14.53 -56.55 2.21
N ASP A 197 15.14 -57.04 3.28
CA ASP A 197 16.32 -56.44 3.93
C ASP A 197 17.28 -57.56 4.37
N GLY A 198 18.57 -57.24 4.46
CA GLY A 198 19.62 -58.19 4.83
C GLY A 198 19.66 -59.43 3.92
N THR A 199 19.61 -60.62 4.52
CA THR A 199 19.66 -61.91 3.80
C THR A 199 18.44 -62.17 2.92
N GLY A 200 17.32 -61.48 3.14
CA GLY A 200 16.08 -61.59 2.37
C GLY A 200 15.94 -60.57 1.24
N THR A 201 16.97 -59.75 0.98
CA THR A 201 16.91 -58.67 -0.02
C THR A 201 16.54 -59.23 -1.40
N GLY A 202 15.56 -58.61 -2.05
CA GLY A 202 15.06 -58.94 -3.38
C GLY A 202 14.20 -60.21 -3.47
N THR A 203 14.06 -60.98 -2.39
CA THR A 203 13.40 -62.29 -2.41
C THR A 203 12.22 -62.40 -1.43
N HIS A 204 12.30 -61.75 -0.28
CA HIS A 204 11.31 -61.83 0.78
C HIS A 204 10.77 -60.46 1.17
N LEU A 205 9.64 -60.47 1.89
CA LEU A 205 9.17 -59.33 2.65
C LEU A 205 9.85 -59.34 4.02
N SER A 206 10.50 -58.25 4.42
CA SER A 206 11.11 -58.14 5.75
C SER A 206 10.30 -57.18 6.62
N LEU A 207 9.87 -57.65 7.80
CA LEU A 207 9.09 -56.87 8.77
C LEU A 207 9.81 -56.86 10.12
N PHE A 208 9.93 -55.68 10.71
CA PHE A 208 10.57 -55.48 12.00
C PHE A 208 9.65 -54.75 12.95
N LEU A 209 9.68 -55.16 14.22
CA LEU A 209 9.11 -54.39 15.32
C LEU A 209 10.15 -53.40 15.83
N VAL A 210 9.78 -52.12 15.91
CA VAL A 210 10.64 -51.04 16.37
C VAL A 210 10.08 -50.51 17.68
N VAL A 211 10.90 -50.57 18.73
CA VAL A 211 10.59 -49.91 20.01
C VAL A 211 10.93 -48.44 19.88
N MET A 212 9.95 -47.57 20.10
CA MET A 212 10.09 -46.12 20.04
C MET A 212 10.18 -45.55 21.45
N LYS A 213 10.77 -44.35 21.58
CA LYS A 213 10.70 -43.58 22.83
C LYS A 213 9.23 -43.22 23.14
N GLY A 214 8.72 -43.76 24.23
CA GLY A 214 7.40 -43.48 24.78
C GLY A 214 7.43 -42.38 25.84
N GLU A 215 6.25 -41.87 26.17
CA GLU A 215 6.08 -40.86 27.23
C GLU A 215 6.21 -41.46 28.63
N TYR A 216 5.81 -42.73 28.78
CA TYR A 216 5.79 -43.46 30.06
C TYR A 216 7.01 -44.38 30.26
N ASP A 217 8.05 -44.25 29.42
CA ASP A 217 9.23 -45.13 29.46
C ASP A 217 9.91 -45.20 30.84
N PHE A 218 9.78 -44.14 31.64
CA PHE A 218 10.32 -44.05 33.00
C PHE A 218 9.65 -45.01 34.00
N GLN A 219 8.44 -45.48 33.72
CA GLN A 219 7.70 -46.43 34.55
C GLN A 219 7.82 -47.87 34.02
N LEU A 220 8.32 -48.03 32.80
CA LEU A 220 8.39 -49.31 32.11
C LEU A 220 9.66 -50.06 32.50
N LYS A 221 9.57 -51.40 32.51
CA LYS A 221 10.74 -52.25 32.76
C LYS A 221 11.61 -52.26 31.50
N TRP A 222 12.92 -52.14 31.67
CA TRP A 222 13.87 -52.23 30.57
C TRP A 222 14.92 -53.30 30.86
N PRO A 223 15.40 -54.05 29.85
CA PRO A 223 15.05 -53.95 28.41
C PRO A 223 13.63 -54.43 28.11
N PHE A 224 13.12 -54.11 26.90
CA PHE A 224 11.80 -54.57 26.46
C PHE A 224 11.74 -56.12 26.50
N GLN A 225 10.92 -56.65 27.40
CA GLN A 225 10.73 -58.08 27.63
C GLN A 225 9.27 -58.44 27.39
N HIS A 226 8.86 -58.46 26.13
CA HIS A 226 7.58 -59.06 25.77
C HIS A 226 7.85 -60.45 25.22
N LYS A 227 7.43 -61.47 25.96
CA LYS A 227 7.42 -62.86 25.47
C LYS A 227 6.07 -63.09 24.78
N GLU A 228 6.13 -63.63 23.57
CA GLU A 228 4.95 -64.24 22.92
C GLU A 228 4.38 -65.38 23.77
#